data_AF-A0A925DWY8-F1
#
_entry.id   AF-A0A925DWY8-F1
#
_cell.length_a   1.000
_cell.length_b   1.000
_cell.length_c   1.000
_cell.angle_alpha   90.00
_cell.angle_beta   90.00
_cell.angle_gamma   90.00
#
_symmetry.space_group_name_H-M   'P 1'
#
loop_
_entity.id
_entity.type
_entity.pdbx_description
1 polymer ?
#
loop_
_entity_poly.entity_id
_entity_poly.type
_entity_poly.pdbx_seq_one_letter_code
_entity_poly.pdbx_strand_id
1 'polypeptide(L)' 'SFPSSHAANHFCIAMFFFVTLRHIAPKAIYLFFIWAAAVCFSQIYVGVHYPTDILGGTALGLSIGALSGKLYNKKMGLLH' A
#
# COMPACT_ATOMS: atom_id res chain seq x y z
N SER A 1 13.44 2.36 -12.39
CA SER A 1 13.04 3.76 -12.65
C SER A 1 12.46 4.34 -11.38
N PHE A 2 12.96 5.49 -10.94
CA PHE A 2 12.50 6.22 -9.77
C PHE A 2 11.15 6.90 -10.10
N PRO A 3 10.11 6.84 -9.24
CA PRO A 3 10.00 6.06 -8.00
C PRO A 3 9.73 4.56 -8.27
N SER A 4 10.02 3.69 -7.29
CA SER A 4 9.71 2.26 -7.44
C SER A 4 8.21 2.02 -7.61
N SER A 5 7.79 1.76 -8.84
CA SER A 5 6.39 1.41 -9.17
C SER A 5 5.93 0.15 -8.43
N HIS A 6 6.83 -0.79 -8.15
CA HIS A 6 6.49 -1.97 -7.36
C HIS A 6 6.18 -1.60 -5.93
N ALA A 7 7.03 -0.82 -5.25
CA ALA A 7 6.74 -0.34 -3.91
C ALA A 7 5.42 0.46 -3.87
N ALA A 8 5.23 1.39 -4.82
CA ALA A 8 4.01 2.20 -4.91
C ALA A 8 2.74 1.36 -5.09
N ASN A 9 2.73 0.37 -5.99
CA ASN A 9 1.57 -0.47 -6.22
C ASN A 9 1.23 -1.36 -5.00
N HIS A 10 2.25 -1.98 -4.38
CA HIS A 10 2.02 -2.89 -3.26
C HIS A 10 1.51 -2.14 -2.01
N PHE A 11 2.10 -0.98 -1.71
CA PHE A 11 1.61 -0.13 -0.62
C PHE A 11 0.25 0.52 -0.92
N CYS A 12 -0.03 0.85 -2.18
CA CYS A 12 -1.35 1.34 -2.60
C CYS A 12 -2.45 0.30 -2.35
N ILE A 13 -2.22 -0.94 -2.78
CA ILE A 13 -3.17 -2.05 -2.57
C ILE A 13 -3.36 -2.33 -1.08
N ALA A 14 -2.27 -2.40 -0.31
CA ALA A 14 -2.33 -2.62 1.14
C ALA A 14 -3.13 -1.51 1.84
N MET A 15 -2.91 -0.24 1.47
CA MET A 15 -3.62 0.89 2.07
C MET A 15 -5.08 0.98 1.62
N PHE A 16 -5.38 0.65 0.36
CA PHE A 16 -6.74 0.57 -0.14
C PHE A 16 -7.54 -0.47 0.66
N PHE A 17 -7.01 -1.69 0.81
CA PHE A 17 -7.65 -2.72 1.62
C PHE A 17 -7.73 -2.33 3.09
N PHE A 18 -6.73 -1.62 3.63
CA PHE A 18 -6.81 -1.08 4.98
C PHE A 18 -7.98 -0.12 5.16
N VAL A 19 -8.19 0.81 4.24
CA VAL A 19 -9.30 1.77 4.37
C VAL A 19 -10.64 1.08 4.14
N THR A 20 -10.72 0.15 3.19
CA THR A 20 -11.98 -0.49 2.77
C THR A 20 -12.38 -1.64 3.67
N LEU A 21 -11.47 -2.55 4.07
CA LEU A 21 -11.84 -3.81 4.73
C LEU A 21 -11.56 -3.83 6.24
N ARG A 22 -10.99 -2.77 6.83
CA ARG A 22 -10.62 -2.75 8.26
C ARG A 22 -11.76 -2.99 9.22
N HIS A 23 -12.98 -2.69 8.81
CA HIS A 23 -14.17 -2.92 9.61
C HIS A 23 -14.60 -4.39 9.60
N ILE A 24 -14.21 -5.18 8.58
CA ILE A 24 -14.57 -6.59 8.42
C ILE A 24 -13.47 -7.49 9.01
N ALA A 25 -12.19 -7.21 8.70
CA ALA A 25 -11.08 -8.10 9.03
C ALA A 25 -9.82 -7.33 9.49
N PRO A 26 -9.85 -6.67 10.67
CA PRO A 26 -8.78 -5.78 11.12
C PRO A 26 -7.41 -6.48 11.28
N LYS A 27 -7.39 -7.76 11.66
CA LYS A 27 -6.14 -8.52 11.86
C LYS A 27 -5.50 -8.97 10.54
N ALA A 28 -6.32 -9.38 9.56
CA ALA A 28 -5.83 -9.88 8.27
C ALA A 28 -5.18 -8.76 7.44
N ILE A 29 -5.58 -7.50 7.66
CA ILE A 29 -5.08 -6.37 6.90
C ILE A 29 -3.61 -6.05 7.21
N TYR A 30 -3.16 -6.27 8.44
CA TYR A 30 -1.76 -6.09 8.79
C TYR A 30 -0.85 -7.06 8.02
N LEU A 31 -1.36 -8.23 7.59
CA LEU A 31 -0.60 -9.15 6.73
C LEU A 31 -0.27 -8.54 5.37
N PHE A 32 -1.12 -7.67 4.82
CA PHE A 32 -0.84 -6.99 3.54
C PHE A 32 0.31 -5.98 3.68
N PHE A 33 0.44 -5.32 4.83
CA PHE A 33 1.59 -4.44 5.09
C PHE A 33 2.88 -5.24 5.28
N ILE A 34 2.82 -6.39 5.96
CA ILE A 34 3.97 -7.29 6.10
C ILE A 34 4.39 -7.81 4.72
N TRP A 35 3.44 -8.20 3.87
CA TRP A 35 3.71 -8.64 2.51
C TRP A 35 4.32 -7.51 1.66
N ALA A 36 3.76 -6.30 1.70
CA ALA A 36 4.32 -5.14 1.00
C ALA A 36 5.74 -4.80 1.47
N ALA A 37 6.00 -4.89 2.78
CA ALA A 37 7.33 -4.70 3.36
C ALA A 37 8.30 -5.79 2.90
N ALA A 38 7.88 -7.06 2.83
CA ALA A 38 8.70 -8.16 2.33
C ALA A 38 9.08 -7.96 0.84
N VAL A 39 8.13 -7.54 0.00
CA VAL A 39 8.40 -7.24 -1.42
C VAL A 39 9.37 -6.06 -1.58
N CYS A 40 9.27 -5.04 -0.73
CA CYS A 40 10.20 -3.92 -0.73
C CYS A 40 11.59 -4.33 -0.23
N PHE A 41 11.67 -5.16 0.81
CA PHE A 41 12.92 -5.72 1.29
C PHE A 41 13.65 -6.53 0.20
N SER A 42 12.91 -7.36 -0.55
CA SER A 42 13.46 -8.09 -1.70
C SER A 42 14.03 -7.15 -2.77
N GLN A 43 13.42 -5.98 -3.01
CA GLN A 43 13.94 -5.02 -3.99
C GLN A 43 15.24 -4.33 -3.55
N ILE A 44 15.40 -4.09 -2.24
CA ILE A 44 16.68 -3.60 -1.67
C ILE A 44 17.74 -4.69 -1.79
N TYR A 45 17.37 -5.93 -1.45
CA TYR A 45 18.29 -7.07 -1.42
C TYR A 45 18.86 -7.41 -2.81
N VAL A 46 18.03 -7.35 -3.86
CA VAL A 46 18.49 -7.56 -5.24
C VAL A 46 19.31 -6.36 -5.77
N GLY A 47 19.37 -5.25 -5.02
CA GLY A 47 20.18 -4.07 -5.36
C GLY A 47 19.64 -3.24 -6.53
N VAL A 48 18.39 -3.48 -6.94
CA VAL A 48 17.76 -2.82 -8.11
C VAL A 48 17.25 -1.43 -7.77
N HIS A 49 16.97 -1.16 -6.50
CA HIS A 49 16.41 0.11 -6.03
C HIS A 49 17.09 0.58 -4.75
N TYR A 50 17.33 1.90 -4.66
CA TYR A 50 17.82 2.49 -3.42
C TYR A 50 16.71 2.52 -2.36
N PRO A 51 17.05 2.48 -1.06
CA PRO A 51 16.06 2.60 0.01
C PRO A 51 15.19 3.86 -0.13
N THR A 52 15.75 4.93 -0.67
CA THR A 52 15.04 6.19 -0.97
C THR A 52 14.00 6.04 -2.09
N ASP A 53 14.23 5.20 -3.10
CA ASP A 53 13.22 4.86 -4.14
C ASP A 53 11.97 4.26 -3.51
N ILE A 54 12.18 3.37 -2.54
CA ILE A 54 11.13 2.65 -1.85
C ILE A 54 10.37 3.60 -0.94
N LEU A 55 11.05 4.47 -0.19
CA LEU A 55 10.38 5.47 0.64
C LEU A 55 9.48 6.41 -0.18
N GLY A 56 9.97 6.87 -1.34
CA GLY A 56 9.17 7.68 -2.27
C GLY A 56 7.96 6.91 -2.83
N GLY A 57 8.16 5.66 -3.24
CA GLY A 57 7.09 4.77 -3.70
C GLY A 57 6.06 4.48 -2.61
N THR A 58 6.49 4.18 -1.39
CA THR A 58 5.63 3.95 -0.22
C THR A 58 4.77 5.16 0.08
N ALA A 59 5.36 6.36 0.16
CA ALA A 59 4.60 7.59 0.43
C ALA A 59 3.53 7.87 -0.64
N LEU A 60 3.88 7.70 -1.92
CA LEU A 60 2.93 7.82 -3.03
C LEU A 60 1.83 6.75 -2.96
N GLY A 61 2.21 5.49 -2.77
CA GLY A 61 1.29 4.36 -2.67
C GLY A 61 0.29 4.53 -1.54
N LEU A 62 0.75 4.88 -0.34
CA LEU A 62 -0.11 5.15 0.81
C LEU A 62 -1.07 6.30 0.55
N SER A 63 -0.60 7.39 -0.07
CA SER A 63 -1.44 8.55 -0.38
C SER A 63 -2.55 8.20 -1.38
N ILE A 64 -2.20 7.53 -2.47
CA ILE A 64 -3.14 7.13 -3.53
C ILE A 64 -4.13 6.07 -3.02
N GLY A 65 -3.64 5.06 -2.28
CA GLY A 65 -4.46 4.00 -1.71
C GLY A 65 -5.45 4.53 -0.66
N ALA A 66 -5.03 5.48 0.18
CA ALA A 66 -5.90 6.13 1.15
C ALA A 66 -7.00 6.97 0.46
N LEU A 67 -6.63 7.75 -0.56
CA LEU A 67 -7.59 8.56 -1.31
C LEU A 67 -8.61 7.67 -2.03
N SER A 68 -8.12 6.65 -2.74
CA SER A 68 -8.94 5.70 -3.49
C SER A 68 -9.87 4.91 -2.57
N GLY A 69 -9.37 4.44 -1.43
CA GLY A 69 -10.19 3.71 -0.43
C GLY A 69 -11.27 4.60 0.18
N LYS A 70 -10.96 5.86 0.50
CA LYS A 70 -11.95 6.83 1.00
C LYS A 70 -13.03 7.11 -0.05
N LEU A 71 -12.63 7.34 -1.31
CA LEU A 71 -13.55 7.56 -2.42
C LEU A 71 -14.45 6.34 -2.65
N TYR A 72 -13.87 5.14 -2.61
CA TYR A 72 -14.59 3.89 -2.76
C TYR A 72 -15.63 3.71 -1.66
N ASN A 73 -15.24 3.84 -0.39
CA ASN A 73 -16.15 3.73 0.75
C ASN A 73 -17.27 4.78 0.70
N LYS A 74 -16.96 6.01 0.28
CA LYS A 74 -17.94 7.09 0.13
C LYS A 74 -18.95 6.79 -0.98
N LYS A 75 -18.53 6.18 -2.10
CA LYS A 75 -19.41 5.80 -3.21
C LYS A 75 -20.21 4.53 -2.95
N MET A 76 -19.61 3.53 -2.30
CA MET A 76 -20.21 2.22 -2.06
C MET A 76 -21.12 2.18 -0.82
N GLY A 77 -21.19 3.26 -0.03
CA GLY A 77 -22.07 3.33 1.14
C GLY A 77 -21.63 2.45 2.32
N LEU A 78 -20.44 1.83 2.26
CA LEU A 78 -19.89 0.97 3.33
C LEU A 78 -19.59 1.71 4.65
N LEU A 79 -19.77 3.04 4.69
CA LEU A 79 -19.61 3.86 5.89
C LEU A 79 -20.95 4.38 6.46
N HIS A 80 -22.09 3.85 6.02
CA HIS A 80 -23.38 4.01 6.69
C HIS A 80 -23.85 2.69 7.30
#